data_AF-A0A7D9J0W2-F1
#
_entry.id   AF-A0A7D9J0W2-F1
#
_cell.length_a   1.000
_cell.length_b   1.000
_cell.length_c   1.000
_cell.angle_alpha   90.00
_cell.angle_beta   90.00
_cell.angle_gamma   90.00
#
_symmetry.space_group_name_H-M   'P 1'
#
loop_
_entity.id
_entity.type
_entity.pdbx_description
1 polymer ?
#
loop_
_entity_poly.entity_id
_entity_poly.type
_entity_poly.pdbx_seq_one_letter_code
_entity_poly.pdbx_strand_id
1 'polypeptide(L)'
;MLEGNDVTVLIDEENVRNKRVYINEQGYRGCAKHYEQLNTNENTKVEILLFLVDKFGVSDKFVHEISMVFQDLPRSYVVKECRLKINSNCVISPTPGSYPGAQVSFKEKLANKLKLM
;
A
#
# COMPACT_ATOMS: atom_id res chain seq x y z
N MET A 1 23.04 -29.26 -2.06
CA MET A 1 22.43 -28.66 -0.86
C MET A 1 22.04 -27.25 -1.25
N LEU A 2 20.74 -26.94 -1.26
CA LEU A 2 20.23 -25.63 -1.66
C LEU A 2 20.30 -24.71 -0.43
N GLU A 3 21.21 -23.73 -0.45
CA GLU A 3 21.25 -22.68 0.56
C GLU A 3 20.00 -21.81 0.40
N GLY A 4 19.16 -21.81 1.42
CA GLY A 4 17.96 -21.00 1.49
C GLY A 4 18.35 -19.54 1.69
N ASN A 5 18.14 -18.72 0.68
CA ASN A 5 18.20 -17.27 0.80
C ASN A 5 17.02 -16.82 1.68
N ASP A 6 17.28 -16.58 2.96
CA ASP A 6 16.38 -15.89 3.86
C ASP A 6 16.25 -14.43 3.39
N VAL A 7 15.16 -14.13 2.66
CA VAL A 7 14.81 -12.77 2.28
C VAL A 7 14.28 -12.08 3.54
N THR A 8 15.17 -11.42 4.27
CA THR A 8 14.79 -10.54 5.37
C THR A 8 14.05 -9.35 4.77
N VAL A 9 12.72 -9.32 4.89
CA VAL A 9 11.94 -8.12 4.60
C VAL A 9 12.22 -7.12 5.72
N LEU A 10 13.27 -6.34 5.54
CA LEU A 10 13.51 -5.16 6.36
C LEU A 10 12.32 -4.23 6.15
N ILE A 11 11.50 -4.07 7.19
CA ILE A 11 10.53 -2.98 7.22
C ILE A 11 11.39 -1.72 7.38
N ASP A 12 11.78 -1.14 6.25
CA ASP A 12 12.61 0.06 6.23
C ASP A 12 11.97 1.15 7.11
N GLU A 13 12.71 1.62 8.10
CA GLU A 13 12.40 2.83 8.89
C GLU A 13 12.17 4.06 8.00
N GLU A 14 12.55 3.97 6.72
CA GLU A 14 12.27 4.94 5.67
C GLU A 14 10.77 5.16 5.45
N ASN A 15 9.92 4.16 5.70
CA ASN A 15 8.46 4.25 5.52
C ASN A 15 7.79 5.20 6.52
N VAL A 16 8.38 5.39 7.72
CA VAL A 16 7.89 6.36 8.73
C VAL A 16 8.35 7.78 8.40
N ARG A 17 9.58 7.96 7.91
CA ARG A 17 10.11 9.26 7.45
C ARG A 17 9.38 9.77 6.20
N ASN A 18 8.98 8.86 5.34
CA ASN A 18 8.18 9.10 4.16
C ASN A 18 6.81 9.75 4.46
N LYS A 19 6.23 9.56 5.65
CA LYS A 19 4.99 10.25 6.04
C LYS A 19 5.13 11.77 6.09
N ARG A 20 6.34 12.31 6.34
CA ARG A 20 6.60 13.76 6.45
C ARG A 20 7.08 14.42 5.15
N VAL A 21 7.77 13.68 4.28
CA VAL A 21 8.37 14.23 3.07
C VAL A 21 7.35 14.39 1.93
N TYR A 22 6.34 13.53 1.84
CA TYR A 22 5.35 13.54 0.75
C TYR A 22 4.25 14.61 0.83
N ILE A 23 4.23 15.46 1.87
CA ILE A 23 3.23 16.54 1.99
C ILE A 23 3.63 17.76 1.12
N ASN A 24 4.90 17.83 0.69
CA ASN A 24 5.49 19.07 0.17
C ASN A 24 5.70 19.10 -1.35
N GLU A 25 5.49 17.99 -2.05
CA GLU A 25 5.61 17.96 -3.50
C GLU A 25 4.25 17.63 -4.11
N GLN A 26 3.77 18.50 -5.01
CA GLN A 26 2.84 18.28 -6.13
C GLN A 26 1.68 19.29 -6.14
N GLY A 27 1.96 20.47 -6.71
CA GLY A 27 0.92 21.31 -7.30
C GLY A 27 0.49 20.72 -8.64
N TYR A 28 -0.75 20.23 -8.73
CA TYR A 28 -1.43 19.95 -9.99
C TYR A 28 -2.88 20.45 -9.92
N ARG A 29 -3.21 21.41 -10.79
CA ARG A 29 -4.56 21.94 -11.02
C ARG A 29 -5.35 20.98 -11.91
N GLY A 30 -6.14 20.12 -11.30
CA GLY A 30 -7.22 19.35 -11.93
C GLY A 30 -8.19 18.94 -10.83
N CYS A 31 -9.47 18.73 -11.14
CA CYS A 31 -10.45 18.23 -10.17
C CYS A 31 -10.01 16.82 -9.74
N ALA A 32 -9.20 16.74 -8.68
CA ALA A 32 -8.61 15.51 -8.19
C ALA A 32 -9.73 14.67 -7.59
N LYS A 33 -10.20 13.67 -8.35
CA LYS A 33 -11.11 12.66 -7.81
C LYS A 33 -10.34 11.85 -6.76
N HIS A 34 -10.93 11.72 -5.59
CA HIS A 34 -10.46 10.78 -4.57
C HIS A 34 -10.82 9.36 -4.95
N TYR A 35 -10.09 8.37 -4.42
CA TYR A 35 -10.39 6.95 -4.63
C TYR A 35 -11.86 6.60 -4.38
N GLU A 36 -12.49 7.20 -3.37
CA GLU A 36 -13.89 6.91 -3.01
C GLU A 36 -14.93 7.41 -4.02
N GLN A 37 -14.52 8.26 -4.96
CA GLN A 37 -15.39 8.88 -5.97
C GLN A 37 -15.28 8.19 -7.34
N LEU A 38 -14.50 7.10 -7.43
CA LEU A 38 -14.29 6.38 -8.68
C LEU A 38 -15.49 5.49 -9.03
N ASN A 39 -15.79 5.40 -10.32
CA ASN A 39 -16.74 4.41 -10.83
C ASN A 39 -16.09 3.01 -10.94
N THR A 40 -16.90 1.99 -11.25
CA THR A 40 -16.45 0.59 -11.32
C THR A 40 -15.27 0.39 -12.28
N ASN A 41 -15.29 1.03 -13.46
CA ASN A 41 -14.22 0.89 -14.46
C ASN A 41 -12.92 1.58 -14.01
N GLU A 42 -13.02 2.76 -13.39
CA GLU A 42 -11.88 3.45 -12.78
C GLU A 42 -11.27 2.61 -11.63
N ASN A 43 -12.12 1.98 -10.80
CA ASN A 43 -11.68 1.10 -9.72
C ASN A 43 -10.94 -0.14 -10.25
N THR A 44 -11.43 -0.80 -11.30
CA THR A 44 -10.74 -1.96 -11.89
C THR A 44 -9.32 -1.61 -12.34
N LYS A 45 -9.10 -0.39 -12.87
CA LYS A 45 -7.75 0.05 -13.26
C LYS A 45 -6.83 0.28 -12.06
N VAL A 46 -7.38 0.80 -10.95
CA VAL A 46 -6.63 0.94 -9.69
C VAL A 46 -6.24 -0.44 -9.14
N GLU A 47 -7.17 -1.39 -9.16
CA GLU A 47 -6.93 -2.78 -8.72
C GLU A 47 -5.84 -3.45 -9.56
N ILE A 48 -5.85 -3.27 -10.89
CA ILE A 48 -4.81 -3.80 -11.78
C ILE A 48 -3.44 -3.20 -11.40
N LEU A 49 -3.33 -1.90 -11.19
CA LEU A 49 -2.06 -1.27 -10.82
C LEU A 49 -1.59 -1.71 -9.43
N LEU A 50 -2.49 -1.85 -8.47
CA LEU A 50 -2.16 -2.41 -7.15
C LEU A 50 -1.68 -3.85 -7.25
N PHE A 51 -2.32 -4.67 -8.07
CA PHE A 51 -1.89 -6.04 -8.34
C PHE A 51 -0.47 -6.07 -8.93
N LEU A 52 -0.15 -5.19 -9.88
CA LEU A 52 1.21 -5.12 -10.44
C LEU A 52 2.24 -4.70 -9.40
N VAL A 53 1.90 -3.71 -8.55
CA VAL A 53 2.74 -3.27 -7.43
C VAL A 53 3.06 -4.42 -6.49
N ASP A 54 2.04 -5.15 -6.06
CA ASP A 54 2.19 -6.27 -5.12
C ASP A 54 2.89 -7.47 -5.76
N LYS A 55 2.50 -7.84 -6.99
CA LYS A 55 3.02 -9.00 -7.72
C LYS A 55 4.51 -8.89 -8.04
N PHE A 56 4.96 -7.69 -8.40
CA PHE A 56 6.34 -7.44 -8.85
C PHE A 56 7.19 -6.67 -7.82
N GLY A 57 6.62 -6.25 -6.69
CA GLY A 57 7.32 -5.48 -5.67
C GLY A 57 7.81 -4.12 -6.16
N VAL A 58 7.09 -3.48 -7.09
CA VAL A 58 7.51 -2.20 -7.68
C VAL A 58 7.06 -1.00 -6.83
N SER A 59 7.82 0.10 -6.90
CA SER A 59 7.60 1.26 -6.03
C SER A 59 6.53 2.23 -6.55
N ASP A 60 6.17 3.22 -5.73
CA ASP A 60 5.27 4.32 -6.14
C ASP A 60 5.78 5.08 -7.36
N LYS A 61 7.10 5.12 -7.56
CA LYS A 61 7.71 5.75 -8.73
C LYS A 61 7.29 5.03 -10.01
N PHE A 62 7.24 3.70 -10.01
CA PHE A 62 6.74 2.94 -11.15
C PHE A 62 5.32 3.35 -11.51
N VAL A 63 4.42 3.45 -10.51
CA VAL A 63 3.02 3.86 -10.73
C VAL A 63 2.93 5.30 -11.24
N HIS A 64 3.79 6.20 -10.74
CA HIS A 64 3.85 7.57 -11.23
C HIS A 64 4.23 7.61 -12.71
N GLU A 65 5.37 7.05 -13.09
CA GLU A 65 5.88 7.06 -14.46
C GLU A 65 4.91 6.39 -15.44
N ILE A 66 4.36 5.22 -15.10
CA ILE A 66 3.44 4.51 -16.01
C ILE A 66 2.13 5.28 -16.19
N SER A 67 1.63 5.95 -15.14
CA SER A 67 0.44 6.82 -15.24
C SER A 67 0.70 8.11 -16.03
N MET A 68 1.96 8.53 -16.18
CA MET A 68 2.34 9.66 -17.02
C MET A 68 2.40 9.26 -18.50
N VAL A 69 2.84 8.03 -18.79
CA VAL A 69 2.88 7.48 -20.16
C VAL A 69 1.48 7.17 -20.69
N PHE A 70 0.62 6.57 -19.86
CA PHE A 70 -0.73 6.16 -20.26
C PHE A 70 -1.79 7.03 -19.58
N GLN A 71 -2.38 7.96 -20.33
CA GLN A 71 -3.37 8.92 -19.82
C GLN A 71 -4.65 8.26 -19.27
N ASP A 72 -4.97 7.04 -19.74
CA ASP A 72 -6.12 6.28 -19.30
C ASP A 72 -5.92 5.56 -17.97
N LEU A 73 -4.71 5.59 -17.40
CA LEU A 73 -4.44 5.01 -16.08
C LEU A 73 -4.75 6.00 -14.95
N PRO A 74 -5.20 5.50 -13.80
CA PRO A 74 -5.38 6.34 -12.63
C PRO A 74 -4.03 6.89 -12.18
N ARG A 75 -4.06 8.13 -11.68
CA ARG A 75 -2.86 8.80 -11.19
C ARG A 75 -2.33 8.11 -9.94
N SER A 76 -1.01 8.17 -9.76
CA SER A 76 -0.31 7.57 -8.61
C SER A 76 -0.91 7.91 -7.25
N TYR A 77 -1.42 9.14 -7.05
CA TYR A 77 -2.06 9.53 -5.78
C TYR A 77 -3.33 8.71 -5.49
N VAL A 78 -4.14 8.39 -6.51
CA VAL A 78 -5.37 7.60 -6.37
C VAL A 78 -5.05 6.16 -5.97
N VAL A 79 -4.05 5.57 -6.61
CA VAL A 79 -3.56 4.21 -6.29
C VAL A 79 -3.02 4.17 -4.87
N LYS A 80 -2.29 5.21 -4.46
CA LYS A 80 -1.76 5.35 -3.10
C LYS A 80 -2.88 5.48 -2.05
N GLU A 81 -3.91 6.26 -2.32
CA GLU A 81 -5.09 6.37 -1.44
C GLU A 81 -5.79 5.02 -1.24
N CYS A 82 -6.02 4.28 -2.34
CA CYS A 82 -6.59 2.94 -2.26
C CYS A 82 -5.73 2.01 -1.41
N ARG A 83 -4.41 2.00 -1.64
CA ARG A 83 -3.48 1.18 -0.84
C ARG A 83 -3.52 1.53 0.63
N LEU A 84 -3.53 2.82 0.97
CA LEU A 84 -3.62 3.27 2.37
C LEU A 84 -4.93 2.82 3.02
N LYS A 85 -6.05 2.91 2.30
CA LYS A 85 -7.35 2.42 2.77
C LYS A 85 -7.34 0.90 3.00
N ILE A 86 -6.78 0.12 2.08
CA ILE A 86 -6.66 -1.33 2.24
C ILE A 86 -5.75 -1.67 3.43
N ASN A 87 -4.60 -1.03 3.53
CA ASN A 87 -3.63 -1.26 4.62
C ASN A 87 -4.20 -0.84 5.99
N SER A 88 -5.10 0.14 6.04
CA SER A 88 -5.76 0.54 7.29
C SER A 88 -6.58 -0.58 7.94
N ASN A 89 -7.00 -1.57 7.15
CA ASN A 89 -7.77 -2.72 7.64
C ASN A 89 -6.90 -3.76 8.35
N CYS A 90 -5.58 -3.71 8.20
CA CYS A 90 -4.66 -4.70 8.76
C CYS A 90 -3.46 -4.02 9.42
N VAL A 91 -3.54 -3.82 10.74
CA VAL A 91 -2.42 -3.31 11.52
C VAL A 91 -1.43 -4.46 11.78
N ILE A 92 -0.32 -4.41 11.06
CA ILE A 92 0.81 -5.31 11.23
C ILE A 92 1.89 -4.55 11.99
N SER A 93 2.43 -5.17 13.03
CA SER A 93 3.53 -4.62 13.83
C SER A 93 4.68 -5.62 13.89
N PRO A 94 5.93 -5.19 14.14
CA PRO A 94 7.04 -6.12 14.37
C PRO A 94 6.75 -7.05 15.56
N THR A 95 7.29 -8.27 15.50
CA THR A 95 7.30 -9.15 16.68
C THR A 95 8.08 -8.49 17.82
N PRO A 96 7.61 -8.55 19.08
CA PRO A 96 8.35 -8.02 20.21
C PRO A 96 9.70 -8.73 20.36
N GLY A 97 10.75 -7.99 20.71
CA GLY A 97 12.09 -8.52 20.90
C GLY A 97 12.99 -8.39 19.66
N SER A 98 14.05 -9.19 19.60
CA SER A 98 15.05 -9.15 18.53
C SER A 98 14.81 -10.16 17.39
N TYR A 99 13.72 -10.91 17.45
CA TYR A 99 13.43 -11.88 16.41
C TYR A 99 12.77 -11.20 15.21
N PRO A 100 13.24 -11.49 13.98
CA PRO A 100 12.61 -10.99 12.77
C PRO A 100 11.20 -11.59 12.66
N GLY A 101 10.24 -10.77 12.27
CA GLY A 101 8.87 -11.21 12.13
C GLY A 101 7.86 -10.08 12.19
N ALA A 102 6.62 -10.44 11.92
CA ALA A 102 5.49 -9.54 11.94
C ALA A 102 4.34 -10.20 12.70
N GLN A 103 3.67 -9.43 13.54
CA GLN A 103 2.52 -9.84 14.32
C GLN A 103 1.31 -8.95 14.03
N VAL A 104 0.16 -9.53 14.29
CA VAL A 104 -1.15 -8.88 14.28
C VAL A 104 -1.76 -9.03 15.66
N SER A 105 -2.53 -8.04 16.10
CA SER A 105 -3.11 -8.07 17.45
C SER A 105 -4.06 -9.26 17.60
N PHE A 106 -3.65 -10.27 18.37
CA PHE A 106 -4.48 -11.44 18.67
C PHE A 106 -5.77 -11.02 19.38
N LYS A 107 -5.67 -10.07 20.32
CA LYS A 107 -6.81 -9.53 21.07
C LYS A 107 -7.85 -8.90 20.14
N GLU A 108 -7.42 -8.08 19.19
CA GLU A 108 -8.32 -7.46 18.21
C GLU A 108 -8.94 -8.49 17.28
N LYS A 109 -8.13 -9.43 16.77
CA LYS A 109 -8.64 -10.52 15.93
C LYS A 109 -9.69 -11.38 16.65
N LEU A 110 -9.44 -11.71 17.92
CA LEU A 110 -10.37 -12.47 18.74
C LEU A 110 -11.67 -11.69 18.98
N ALA A 111 -11.56 -10.43 19.39
CA ALA A 111 -12.72 -9.57 19.64
C ALA A 111 -13.57 -9.39 18.37
N ASN A 112 -12.95 -9.19 17.21
CA ASN A 112 -13.66 -9.07 15.94
C ASN A 112 -14.40 -10.37 15.57
N LYS A 113 -13.76 -11.53 15.78
CA LYS A 113 -14.38 -12.83 15.50
C LYS A 113 -15.58 -13.13 16.40
N LEU A 114 -15.50 -12.75 17.68
CA LEU A 114 -16.59 -12.92 18.63
C LEU A 114 -17.78 -11.99 18.37
N LYS A 115 -17.56 -10.79 17.82
CA LYS A 115 -18.65 -9.86 17.42
C LYS A 115 -19.42 -10.31 16.19
N LEU A 116 -18.83 -11.19 15.38
CA LEU A 116 -19.41 -11.74 14.16
C LEU A 116 -20.22 -13.03 14.42
N MET A 117 -20.15 -13.56 15.65
CA MET A 117 -20.95 -14.69 16.14
C MET A 117 -22.19 -14.17 16.86
#